data_AF-A0A9Q0WXG1-F1
#
_entry.id   AF-A0A9Q0WXG1-F1
#
_cell.length_a   1.000
_cell.length_b   1.000
_cell.length_c   1.000
_cell.angle_alpha   90.00
_cell.angle_beta   90.00
_cell.angle_gamma   90.00
#
_symmetry.space_group_name_H-M   'P 1'
#
loop_
_entity.id
_entity.type
_entity.pdbx_description
1 polymer ?
#
loop_
_entity_poly.entity_id
_entity_poly.type
_entity_poly.pdbx_seq_one_letter_code
_entity_poly.pdbx_strand_id
1 'polypeptide(L)'
;MIAILVIVAGVLAILEDLKDSKKNSASHHPGPIVKKYVDALEIALQSFDVQKSGKLVNNRIAWCQVTEVAAETAAAMASASLFFKKIDSSYSNLLLEHAQQLFSFADAYRGSYSVSIPQMQNYYNSTGYEDELLWAATWLYHASRDLSCLKHVAELNGQQFADWGNPTWFSWDDKHAGTQQVLLSRANLFGAKGMPSEENLDLQMYRKTSEATMCELLPDSPTATTSRTKGGLVWVSKWNCLQHAMASAFLAVLFSDYMVTAQIATLYCHGQLYSPADLRDFGISQADYILGNNPMKMSFLVRGASIPADANTTCKDGFTCLDSINSNPNVAVRAVLGGPFLNETCIDSRNNWMQAEPTTVLSLSVSSPA
;
A
#
# COMPACT_ATOMS: atom_id res chain seq x y z
N MET A 1 -23.48 7.66 -52.18
CA MET A 1 -24.55 7.17 -51.28
C MET A 1 -24.02 6.50 -50.02
N ILE A 2 -22.95 5.70 -50.06
CA ILE A 2 -22.42 5.01 -48.87
C ILE A 2 -21.81 5.99 -47.83
N ALA A 3 -21.14 7.06 -48.27
CA ALA A 3 -20.58 8.06 -47.36
C ALA A 3 -21.64 8.86 -46.56
N ILE A 4 -22.84 9.04 -47.11
CA ILE A 4 -23.94 9.74 -46.41
C ILE A 4 -24.55 8.84 -45.34
N LEU A 5 -24.64 7.53 -45.58
CA LEU A 5 -25.12 6.56 -44.59
C LEU A 5 -24.19 6.45 -43.38
N VAL A 6 -22.87 6.54 -43.56
CA VAL A 6 -21.90 6.49 -42.47
C VAL A 6 -21.96 7.75 -41.59
N ILE A 7 -22.16 8.92 -42.20
CA ILE A 7 -22.31 10.17 -41.45
C ILE A 7 -23.64 10.17 -40.69
N VAL A 8 -24.73 9.70 -41.30
CA VAL A 8 -26.03 9.61 -40.63
C VAL A 8 -26.01 8.60 -39.48
N ALA A 9 -25.35 7.45 -39.64
CA ALA A 9 -25.17 6.48 -38.56
C ALA A 9 -24.26 7.02 -37.44
N GLY A 10 -23.20 7.76 -37.78
CA GLY A 10 -22.33 8.41 -36.80
C GLY A 10 -23.05 9.51 -36.01
N VAL A 11 -23.89 10.31 -36.67
CA VAL A 11 -24.69 11.35 -36.01
C VAL A 11 -25.80 10.74 -35.14
N LEU A 12 -26.42 9.63 -35.57
CA LEU A 12 -27.39 8.89 -34.76
C LEU A 12 -26.75 8.24 -33.52
N ALA A 13 -25.57 7.65 -33.66
CA ALA A 13 -24.83 7.07 -32.54
C ALA A 13 -24.41 8.16 -31.53
N ILE A 14 -23.94 9.32 -32.00
CA ILE A 14 -23.60 10.46 -31.14
C ILE A 14 -24.86 11.04 -30.47
N LEU A 15 -25.99 11.07 -31.17
CA LEU A 15 -27.26 11.54 -30.58
C LEU A 15 -27.84 10.56 -29.56
N GLU A 16 -27.70 9.25 -29.75
CA GLU A 16 -28.05 8.24 -28.74
C GLU A 16 -27.12 8.31 -27.54
N ASP A 17 -25.82 8.47 -27.73
CA ASP A 17 -24.83 8.60 -26.66
C ASP A 17 -25.03 9.89 -25.85
N LEU A 18 -25.39 11.00 -26.51
CA LEU A 18 -25.77 12.25 -25.83
C LEU A 18 -27.13 12.16 -25.13
N LYS A 19 -28.04 11.29 -25.60
CA LYS A 19 -29.35 11.06 -24.96
C LYS A 19 -29.21 10.14 -23.73
N ASP A 20 -28.30 9.17 -23.77
CA ASP A 20 -27.93 8.34 -22.61
C ASP A 20 -27.07 9.12 -21.61
N SER A 21 -26.20 10.02 -22.06
CA SER A 21 -25.45 10.95 -21.20
C SER A 21 -26.40 11.91 -20.44
N LYS A 22 -27.50 12.36 -21.08
CA LYS A 22 -28.55 13.12 -20.39
C LYS A 22 -29.45 12.29 -19.48
N LYS A 23 -29.62 10.99 -19.73
CA LYS A 23 -30.38 10.07 -18.87
C LYS A 23 -29.57 9.58 -17.66
N ASN A 24 -28.24 9.55 -17.76
CA ASN A 24 -27.32 9.20 -16.69
C ASN A 24 -26.64 10.42 -16.04
N SER A 25 -27.35 11.55 -15.98
CA SER A 25 -27.07 12.61 -15.00
C SER A 25 -27.56 12.17 -13.61
N ALA A 26 -27.07 11.02 -13.14
CA ALA A 26 -26.95 10.76 -11.72
C ALA A 26 -25.51 11.09 -11.39
N SER A 27 -25.31 12.16 -10.62
CA SER A 27 -24.01 12.54 -10.10
C SER A 27 -23.33 11.33 -9.48
N HIS A 28 -22.21 10.89 -10.05
CA HIS A 28 -21.24 10.09 -9.32
C HIS A 28 -20.56 11.05 -8.32
N HIS A 29 -21.28 11.38 -7.26
CA HIS A 29 -20.65 11.89 -6.06
C HIS A 29 -19.75 10.77 -5.53
N PRO A 30 -18.50 11.08 -5.12
CA PRO A 30 -17.82 10.25 -4.14
C PRO A 30 -18.82 10.04 -3.00
N GLY A 31 -19.12 8.78 -2.67
CA GLY A 31 -20.01 8.48 -1.55
C GLY A 31 -19.57 9.30 -0.32
N PRO A 32 -20.52 9.80 0.50
CA PRO A 32 -20.17 10.61 1.65
C PRO A 32 -19.12 9.87 2.47
N ILE A 33 -18.04 10.58 2.82
CA ILE A 33 -17.01 10.05 3.72
C ILE A 33 -17.74 9.45 4.91
N VAL A 34 -17.60 8.14 5.12
CA VAL A 34 -18.41 7.43 6.10
C VAL A 34 -18.15 8.12 7.43
N LYS A 35 -19.21 8.71 8.00
CA LYS A 35 -19.12 9.59 9.18
C LYS A 35 -18.28 8.96 10.30
N LYS A 36 -18.38 7.63 10.47
CA LYS A 36 -17.59 6.85 11.43
C LYS A 36 -16.07 6.97 11.25
N TYR A 37 -15.55 7.04 10.02
CA TYR A 37 -14.10 7.21 9.78
C TYR A 37 -13.65 8.65 10.04
N VAL A 38 -14.47 9.65 9.70
CA VAL A 38 -14.19 11.05 10.03
C VAL A 38 -14.22 11.25 11.54
N ASP A 39 -15.24 10.73 12.21
CA ASP A 39 -15.39 10.80 13.67
C ASP A 39 -14.22 10.08 14.37
N ALA A 40 -13.80 8.91 13.86
CA ALA A 40 -12.65 8.18 14.41
C ALA A 40 -11.33 8.91 14.19
N LEU A 41 -11.12 9.51 13.01
CA LEU A 41 -9.95 10.33 12.72
C LEU A 41 -9.94 11.61 13.55
N GLU A 42 -11.10 12.25 13.75
CA GLU A 42 -11.27 13.43 14.58
C GLU A 42 -10.98 13.10 16.06
N ILE A 43 -11.47 11.99 16.58
CA ILE A 43 -11.17 11.54 17.96
C ILE A 43 -9.69 11.19 18.10
N ALA A 44 -9.08 10.55 17.10
CA ALA A 44 -7.65 10.26 17.09
C ALA A 44 -6.82 11.55 17.07
N LEU A 45 -7.21 12.53 16.26
CA LEU A 45 -6.56 13.84 16.19
C LEU A 45 -6.79 14.68 17.45
N GLN A 46 -7.97 14.63 18.07
CA GLN A 46 -8.23 15.27 19.37
C GLN A 46 -7.40 14.64 20.48
N SER A 47 -7.29 13.31 20.50
CA SER A 47 -6.42 12.60 21.45
C SER A 47 -4.95 12.99 21.24
N PHE A 48 -4.55 13.20 19.99
CA PHE A 48 -3.23 13.67 19.61
C PHE A 48 -2.99 15.12 20.01
N ASP A 49 -3.95 16.03 19.81
CA ASP A 49 -3.88 17.43 20.24
C ASP A 49 -3.81 17.56 21.77
N VAL A 50 -4.54 16.70 22.48
CA VAL A 50 -4.44 16.57 23.95
C VAL A 50 -3.04 16.13 24.36
N GLN A 51 -2.43 15.17 23.65
CA GLN A 51 -1.04 14.75 23.88
C GLN A 51 -0.05 15.87 23.55
N LYS A 52 -0.22 16.59 22.43
CA LYS A 52 0.62 17.70 21.98
C LYS A 52 0.58 18.93 22.90
N SER A 53 -0.57 19.22 23.51
CA SER A 53 -0.77 20.41 24.34
C SER A 53 -0.10 20.36 25.71
N GLY A 54 0.30 19.17 26.19
CA GLY A 54 1.05 18.97 27.44
C GLY A 54 0.37 19.47 28.72
N LYS A 55 -0.87 19.98 28.66
CA LYS A 55 -1.59 20.54 29.81
C LYS A 55 -2.56 19.53 30.40
N LEU A 56 -2.01 18.50 31.01
CA LEU A 56 -2.72 17.74 32.04
C LEU A 56 -2.06 18.07 33.39
N VAL A 57 -2.77 18.87 34.19
CA VAL A 57 -2.37 19.21 35.56
C VAL A 57 -2.31 17.91 36.37
N ASN A 58 -1.12 17.56 36.85
CA ASN A 58 -0.74 16.29 37.51
C ASN A 58 -0.67 15.06 36.59
N ASN A 59 0.47 14.89 35.94
CA ASN A 59 0.72 13.75 35.06
C ASN A 59 1.36 12.57 35.81
N ARG A 60 0.66 11.42 35.85
CA ARG A 60 1.23 10.08 36.12
C ARG A 60 1.19 9.18 34.87
N ILE A 61 0.99 9.76 33.68
CA ILE A 61 0.94 8.99 32.43
C ILE A 61 2.33 9.09 31.80
N ALA A 62 3.03 7.95 31.73
CA ALA A 62 4.24 7.84 30.92
C ALA A 62 3.86 8.15 29.45
N TRP A 63 4.63 9.03 28.80
CA TRP A 63 4.41 9.38 27.40
C TRP A 63 4.40 8.10 26.55
N CYS A 64 3.29 7.84 25.86
CA CYS A 64 3.14 6.69 24.98
C CYS A 64 3.95 6.97 23.69
N GLN A 65 5.07 6.27 23.52
CA GLN A 65 5.88 6.36 22.30
C GLN A 65 5.23 5.45 21.26
N VAL A 66 4.80 6.03 20.13
CA VAL A 66 4.02 5.36 19.06
C VAL A 66 4.49 5.81 17.69
N THR A 67 5.82 5.84 17.50
CA THR A 67 6.46 6.43 16.32
C THR A 67 5.95 5.82 15.03
N GLU A 68 5.81 4.49 14.95
CA GLU A 68 5.35 3.78 13.75
C GLU A 68 3.97 4.27 13.32
N VAL A 69 3.02 4.25 14.25
CA VAL A 69 1.62 4.60 13.96
C VAL A 69 1.50 6.07 13.58
N ALA A 70 2.22 6.96 14.26
CA ALA A 70 2.22 8.38 13.96
C ALA A 70 2.85 8.67 12.59
N ALA A 71 3.95 8.01 12.26
CA ALA A 71 4.66 8.18 11.00
C ALA A 71 3.86 7.58 9.81
N GLU A 72 3.28 6.39 9.95
CA GLU A 72 2.41 5.80 8.92
C GLU A 72 1.16 6.67 8.67
N THR A 73 0.58 7.24 9.74
CA THR A 73 -0.54 8.18 9.61
C THR A 73 -0.10 9.46 8.88
N ALA A 74 1.09 9.98 9.17
CA ALA A 74 1.66 11.11 8.45
C ALA A 74 1.86 10.80 6.95
N ALA A 75 2.37 9.61 6.61
CA ALA A 75 2.52 9.16 5.23
C ALA A 75 1.17 9.06 4.50
N ALA A 76 0.15 8.50 5.15
CA ALA A 76 -1.21 8.39 4.61
C ALA A 76 -1.84 9.78 4.36
N MET A 77 -1.69 10.72 5.30
CA MET A 77 -2.20 12.08 5.13
C MET A 77 -1.43 12.86 4.05
N ALA A 78 -0.11 12.70 3.98
CA ALA A 78 0.72 13.33 2.96
C ALA A 78 0.38 12.81 1.56
N SER A 79 0.23 11.49 1.37
CA SER A 79 -0.19 10.91 0.10
C SER A 79 -1.61 11.34 -0.30
N ALA A 80 -2.56 11.35 0.64
CA ALA A 80 -3.92 11.84 0.41
C ALA A 80 -3.93 13.33 0.01
N SER A 81 -3.06 14.15 0.61
CA SER A 81 -2.97 15.57 0.27
C SER A 81 -2.61 15.81 -1.20
N LEU A 82 -1.79 14.94 -1.81
CA LEU A 82 -1.44 15.00 -3.22
C LEU A 82 -2.64 14.69 -4.12
N PHE A 83 -3.44 13.69 -3.76
CA PHE A 83 -4.65 13.32 -4.48
C PHE A 83 -5.69 14.44 -4.45
N PHE A 84 -5.97 14.99 -3.26
CA PHE A 84 -6.99 16.04 -3.10
C PHE A 84 -6.55 17.41 -3.63
N LYS A 85 -5.25 17.62 -3.93
CA LYS A 85 -4.71 18.92 -4.36
C LYS A 85 -5.47 19.61 -5.50
N LYS A 86 -6.00 18.84 -6.46
CA LYS A 86 -6.78 19.37 -7.60
C LYS A 86 -8.30 19.36 -7.37
N ILE A 87 -8.78 18.61 -6.38
CA ILE A 87 -10.21 18.40 -6.11
C ILE A 87 -10.69 19.36 -5.01
N ASP A 88 -9.95 19.40 -3.90
CA ASP A 88 -10.19 20.27 -2.76
C ASP A 88 -8.84 20.72 -2.17
N SER A 89 -8.41 21.92 -2.57
CA SER A 89 -7.15 22.49 -2.10
C SER A 89 -7.17 22.83 -0.61
N SER A 90 -8.35 23.14 -0.04
CA SER A 90 -8.46 23.46 1.38
C SER A 90 -8.25 22.20 2.22
N TYR A 91 -8.90 21.10 1.85
CA TYR A 91 -8.73 19.82 2.50
C TYR A 91 -7.32 19.25 2.30
N SER A 92 -6.75 19.40 1.09
CA SER A 92 -5.34 19.05 0.81
C SER A 92 -4.36 19.77 1.74
N ASN A 93 -4.52 21.08 1.96
CA ASN A 93 -3.67 21.84 2.87
C ASN A 93 -3.84 21.39 4.33
N LEU A 94 -5.07 21.12 4.77
CA LEU A 94 -5.35 20.61 6.11
C LEU A 94 -4.68 19.25 6.36
N LEU A 95 -4.78 18.33 5.40
CA LEU A 95 -4.11 17.03 5.45
C LEU A 95 -2.59 17.17 5.53
N LEU A 96 -2.02 18.07 4.73
CA LEU A 96 -0.57 18.30 4.73
C LEU A 96 -0.09 18.89 6.06
N GLU A 97 -0.85 19.83 6.63
CA GLU A 97 -0.54 20.40 7.94
C GLU A 97 -0.55 19.33 9.03
N HIS A 98 -1.59 18.49 9.09
CA HIS A 98 -1.65 17.39 10.05
C HIS A 98 -0.54 16.37 9.83
N ALA A 99 -0.20 16.04 8.58
CA ALA A 99 0.91 15.14 8.26
C ALA A 99 2.24 15.66 8.83
N GLN A 100 2.54 16.96 8.69
CA GLN A 100 3.75 17.58 9.23
C GLN A 100 3.79 17.58 10.76
N GLN A 101 2.65 17.84 11.40
CA GLN A 101 2.53 17.80 12.86
C GLN A 101 2.73 16.39 13.42
N LEU A 102 2.12 15.38 12.78
CA LEU A 102 2.27 13.97 13.15
C LEU A 102 3.72 13.49 13.00
N PHE A 103 4.37 13.84 11.89
CA PHE A 103 5.77 13.47 11.66
C PHE A 103 6.70 14.15 12.66
N SER A 104 6.49 15.43 12.97
CA SER A 104 7.30 16.14 13.97
C SER A 104 7.19 15.50 15.36
N PHE A 105 6.00 15.01 15.71
CA PHE A 105 5.79 14.26 16.95
C PHE A 105 6.48 12.89 16.91
N ALA A 106 6.33 12.14 15.81
CA ALA A 106 6.94 10.82 15.65
C ALA A 106 8.47 10.89 15.80
N ASP A 107 9.10 11.89 15.16
CA ASP A 107 10.54 12.09 15.20
C ASP A 107 11.05 12.65 16.54
N ALA A 108 10.25 13.47 17.23
CA ALA A 108 10.61 14.01 18.54
C ALA A 108 10.47 12.98 19.68
N TYR A 109 9.51 12.06 19.58
CA TYR A 109 9.20 11.07 20.61
C TYR A 109 9.37 9.65 20.07
N ARG A 110 10.62 9.30 19.76
CA ARG A 110 10.98 8.00 19.20
C ARG A 110 10.75 6.85 20.19
N GLY A 111 10.01 5.84 19.74
CA GLY A 111 9.87 4.57 20.42
C GLY A 111 8.70 3.75 19.89
N SER A 112 8.81 2.44 20.06
CA SER A 112 7.87 1.50 19.48
C SER A 112 6.54 1.46 20.23
N TYR A 113 5.43 1.51 19.50
CA TYR A 113 4.10 1.34 20.10
C TYR A 113 3.95 -0.02 20.78
N SER A 114 4.67 -1.04 20.29
CA SER A 114 4.65 -2.39 20.84
C SER A 114 5.15 -2.42 22.30
N VAL A 115 6.08 -1.54 22.66
CA VAL A 115 6.61 -1.38 24.03
C VAL A 115 5.61 -0.61 24.89
N SER A 116 5.00 0.44 24.35
CA SER A 116 4.03 1.27 25.06
C SER A 116 2.67 0.57 25.26
N ILE A 117 2.31 -0.35 24.37
CA ILE A 117 1.05 -1.12 24.39
C ILE A 117 1.36 -2.62 24.22
N PRO A 118 1.86 -3.30 25.28
CA PRO A 118 2.29 -4.71 25.19
C PRO A 118 1.18 -5.67 24.76
N GLN A 119 -0.09 -5.32 24.98
CA GLN A 119 -1.24 -6.11 24.57
C GLN A 119 -1.33 -6.28 23.05
N MET A 120 -0.80 -5.32 22.28
CA MET A 120 -0.82 -5.36 20.81
C MET A 120 0.24 -6.28 20.22
N GLN A 121 1.34 -6.57 20.94
CA GLN A 121 2.43 -7.43 20.46
C GLN A 121 1.94 -8.82 20.00
N ASN A 122 0.87 -9.33 20.60
CA ASN A 122 0.31 -10.64 20.23
C ASN A 122 -0.47 -10.63 18.90
N TYR A 123 -0.74 -9.45 18.34
CA TYR A 123 -1.55 -9.27 17.13
C TYR A 123 -0.77 -8.53 16.04
N TYR A 124 -0.28 -7.34 16.36
CA TYR A 124 0.55 -6.50 15.51
C TYR A 124 1.82 -6.20 16.32
N ASN A 125 2.86 -7.00 16.10
CA ASN A 125 4.16 -6.72 16.67
C ASN A 125 4.98 -5.88 15.70
N SER A 126 5.57 -4.80 16.20
CA SER A 126 6.46 -3.96 15.41
C SER A 126 7.85 -4.57 15.34
N THR A 127 8.50 -4.53 14.17
CA THR A 127 9.93 -4.88 14.03
C THR A 127 10.86 -3.68 14.23
N GLY A 128 10.38 -2.46 14.00
CA GLY A 128 11.14 -1.22 14.07
C GLY A 128 10.24 0.00 13.84
N TYR A 129 10.78 1.19 13.99
CA TYR A 129 10.11 2.45 13.60
C TYR A 129 10.93 3.27 12.62
N GLU A 130 12.14 2.81 12.33
CA GLU A 130 13.14 3.45 11.49
C GLU A 130 12.62 3.60 10.05
N ASP A 131 11.97 2.57 9.52
CA ASP A 131 11.44 2.56 8.16
C ASP A 131 10.15 3.37 8.01
N GLU A 132 9.26 3.39 9.01
CA GLU A 132 8.10 4.31 8.99
C GLU A 132 8.53 5.78 8.99
N LEU A 133 9.60 6.14 9.72
CA LEU A 133 10.13 7.50 9.69
C LEU A 133 10.64 7.87 8.29
N LEU A 134 11.39 6.98 7.64
CA LEU A 134 11.86 7.20 6.27
C LEU A 134 10.69 7.28 5.27
N TRP A 135 9.68 6.43 5.44
CA TRP A 135 8.48 6.39 4.62
C TRP A 135 7.67 7.69 4.73
N ALA A 136 7.40 8.15 5.96
CA ALA A 136 6.68 9.37 6.23
C ALA A 136 7.41 10.61 5.69
N ALA A 137 8.72 10.71 5.94
CA ALA A 137 9.54 11.80 5.43
C ALA A 137 9.56 11.82 3.89
N THR A 138 9.59 10.65 3.25
CA THR A 138 9.53 10.52 1.79
C THR A 138 8.20 11.05 1.23
N TRP A 139 7.06 10.65 1.81
CA TRP A 139 5.75 11.15 1.37
C TRP A 139 5.54 12.63 1.65
N LEU A 140 5.98 13.11 2.82
CA LEU A 140 5.96 14.53 3.16
C LEU A 140 6.79 15.34 2.17
N TYR A 141 7.97 14.87 1.81
CA TYR A 141 8.77 15.51 0.78
C TYR A 141 7.99 15.60 -0.53
N HIS A 142 7.33 14.52 -0.96
CA HIS A 142 6.49 14.49 -2.17
C HIS A 142 5.36 15.51 -2.13
N ALA A 143 4.68 15.65 -1.00
CA ALA A 143 3.57 16.57 -0.83
C ALA A 143 3.99 18.04 -0.71
N SER A 144 4.97 18.34 0.16
CA SER A 144 5.36 19.70 0.54
C SER A 144 6.46 20.31 -0.33
N ARG A 145 7.28 19.46 -0.97
CA ARG A 145 8.55 19.82 -1.63
C ARG A 145 9.62 20.39 -0.68
N ASP A 146 9.48 20.21 0.63
CA ASP A 146 10.47 20.66 1.61
C ASP A 146 11.74 19.79 1.59
N LEU A 147 12.88 20.43 1.34
CA LEU A 147 14.19 19.77 1.32
C LEU A 147 14.62 19.23 2.69
N SER A 148 14.06 19.73 3.79
CA SER A 148 14.35 19.22 5.13
C SER A 148 13.99 17.74 5.28
N CYS A 149 12.83 17.32 4.73
CA CYS A 149 12.40 15.93 4.70
C CYS A 149 13.34 15.05 3.87
N LEU A 150 13.85 15.57 2.75
CA LEU A 150 14.82 14.83 1.94
C LEU A 150 16.15 14.63 2.68
N LYS A 151 16.65 15.68 3.35
CA LYS A 151 17.87 15.58 4.17
C LYS A 151 17.71 14.60 5.32
N HIS A 152 16.51 14.53 5.91
CA HIS A 152 16.19 13.53 6.93
C HIS A 152 16.38 12.10 6.38
N VAL A 153 15.89 11.82 5.17
CA VAL A 153 15.92 10.49 4.54
C VAL A 153 17.27 10.13 3.94
N ALA A 154 17.98 11.09 3.34
CA ALA A 154 19.26 10.86 2.67
C ALA A 154 20.42 10.91 3.67
N GLU A 155 20.54 11.99 4.45
CA GLU A 155 21.75 12.30 5.21
C GLU A 155 21.66 11.91 6.69
N LEU A 156 20.59 12.34 7.38
CA LEU A 156 20.54 12.24 8.85
C LEU A 156 20.28 10.82 9.32
N ASN A 157 19.37 10.12 8.65
CA ASN A 157 18.91 8.81 9.07
C ASN A 157 19.09 7.72 8.00
N GLY A 158 19.39 8.07 6.74
CA GLY A 158 19.49 7.10 5.65
C GLY A 158 20.51 5.99 5.91
N GLN A 159 21.71 6.34 6.37
CA GLN A 159 22.76 5.35 6.63
C GLN A 159 22.39 4.34 7.73
N GLN A 160 21.57 4.74 8.70
CA GLN A 160 21.22 3.90 9.85
C GLN A 160 19.89 3.16 9.62
N PHE A 161 18.92 3.80 8.96
CA PHE A 161 17.52 3.34 8.92
C PHE A 161 17.13 2.71 7.58
N ALA A 162 17.91 2.88 6.51
CA ALA A 162 17.48 2.48 5.17
C ALA A 162 17.83 1.04 4.76
N ASP A 163 18.62 0.36 5.59
CA ASP A 163 19.12 -1.01 5.39
C ASP A 163 19.61 -1.28 3.95
N TRP A 164 20.50 -0.40 3.46
CA TRP A 164 20.93 -0.44 2.07
C TRP A 164 21.62 -1.75 1.69
N GLY A 165 21.27 -2.27 0.51
CA GLY A 165 21.84 -3.51 -0.02
C GLY A 165 21.19 -4.78 0.52
N ASN A 166 20.21 -4.66 1.43
CA ASN A 166 19.40 -5.78 1.90
C ASN A 166 17.96 -5.61 1.38
N PRO A 167 17.58 -6.30 0.28
CA PRO A 167 16.21 -6.30 -0.20
C PRO A 167 15.25 -6.87 0.84
N THR A 168 14.15 -6.15 1.09
CA THR A 168 13.09 -6.59 2.00
C THR A 168 11.73 -6.68 1.30
N TRP A 169 10.72 -7.15 2.03
CA TRP A 169 9.37 -7.36 1.52
C TRP A 169 8.43 -6.28 2.02
N PHE A 170 7.85 -5.50 1.11
CA PHE A 170 6.89 -4.46 1.47
C PHE A 170 5.66 -5.04 2.16
N SER A 171 5.35 -4.52 3.34
CA SER A 171 4.26 -5.00 4.19
C SER A 171 3.72 -3.88 5.07
N TRP A 172 2.72 -4.20 5.90
CA TRP A 172 2.21 -3.26 6.91
C TRP A 172 3.23 -2.94 8.01
N ASP A 173 4.27 -3.75 8.17
CA ASP A 173 5.32 -3.60 9.18
C ASP A 173 6.63 -3.09 8.57
N ASP A 174 7.03 -3.57 7.38
CA ASP A 174 8.26 -3.13 6.72
C ASP A 174 7.97 -2.25 5.48
N LYS A 175 8.44 -0.99 5.51
CA LYS A 175 8.30 0.00 4.42
C LYS A 175 9.55 0.22 3.59
N HIS A 176 10.69 -0.43 3.87
CA HIS A 176 11.96 -0.12 3.19
C HIS A 176 11.84 -0.22 1.66
N ALA A 177 11.31 -1.34 1.16
CA ALA A 177 11.09 -1.53 -0.27
C ALA A 177 10.16 -0.48 -0.90
N GLY A 178 9.14 -0.03 -0.15
CA GLY A 178 8.25 1.05 -0.59
C GLY A 178 8.95 2.40 -0.63
N THR A 179 9.67 2.75 0.43
CA THR A 179 10.45 3.98 0.56
C THR A 179 11.47 4.11 -0.57
N GLN A 180 12.25 3.06 -0.81
CA GLN A 180 13.24 3.00 -1.88
C GLN A 180 12.60 3.29 -3.26
N GLN A 181 11.43 2.69 -3.53
CA GLN A 181 10.68 2.87 -4.77
C GLN A 181 10.07 4.27 -4.91
N VAL A 182 9.47 4.81 -3.85
CA VAL A 182 8.88 6.15 -3.86
C VAL A 182 9.97 7.22 -3.98
N LEU A 183 11.17 7.01 -3.42
CA LEU A 183 12.32 7.88 -3.65
C LEU A 183 12.84 7.81 -5.09
N LEU A 184 12.88 6.61 -5.69
CA LEU A 184 13.28 6.42 -7.09
C LEU A 184 12.40 7.21 -8.06
N SER A 185 11.09 7.24 -7.82
CA SER A 185 10.14 8.08 -8.58
C SER A 185 10.63 9.52 -8.69
N ARG A 186 11.22 10.04 -7.61
CA ARG A 186 11.59 11.43 -7.51
C ARG A 186 12.97 11.73 -8.07
N ALA A 187 13.93 10.84 -7.83
CA ALA A 187 15.25 10.92 -8.47
C ALA A 187 15.11 11.02 -10.00
N ASN A 188 14.14 10.28 -10.56
CA ASN A 188 13.81 10.32 -11.98
C ASN A 188 12.99 11.57 -12.39
N LEU A 189 11.96 11.95 -11.65
CA LEU A 189 11.08 13.07 -12.01
C LEU A 189 11.75 14.44 -11.96
N PHE A 190 12.73 14.64 -11.07
CA PHE A 190 13.38 15.94 -10.93
C PHE A 190 14.74 16.02 -11.63
N GLY A 191 15.37 14.86 -11.87
CA GLY A 191 16.80 14.83 -12.13
C GLY A 191 17.57 15.55 -11.02
N ALA A 192 18.88 15.42 -11.00
CA ALA A 192 19.72 16.24 -10.12
C ALA A 192 19.79 17.71 -10.59
N LYS A 193 18.68 18.33 -11.04
CA LYS A 193 18.66 19.77 -11.34
C LYS A 193 18.41 20.55 -10.07
N GLY A 194 19.51 20.76 -9.33
CA GLY A 194 19.57 21.63 -8.15
C GLY A 194 20.22 20.99 -6.91
N MET A 195 20.56 19.69 -6.94
CA MET A 195 21.30 19.05 -5.86
C MET A 195 22.82 19.11 -6.11
N PRO A 196 23.63 19.48 -5.10
CA PRO A 196 25.08 19.29 -5.12
C PRO A 196 25.45 17.82 -5.38
N SER A 197 26.56 17.59 -6.08
CA SER A 197 27.03 16.27 -6.50
C SER A 197 27.28 15.25 -5.39
N GLU A 198 27.30 15.67 -4.11
CA GLU A 198 27.48 14.82 -2.93
C GLU A 198 26.16 14.25 -2.38
N GLU A 199 25.00 14.92 -2.55
CA GLU A 199 23.65 14.41 -2.18
C GLU A 199 23.17 13.23 -3.08
N ASN A 200 24.07 12.67 -3.88
CA ASN A 200 23.81 11.72 -4.96
C ASN A 200 24.17 10.27 -4.58
N LEU A 201 25.01 10.04 -3.57
CA LEU A 201 25.46 8.68 -3.21
C LEU A 201 24.38 7.88 -2.47
N ASP A 202 23.74 8.48 -1.46
CA ASP A 202 22.72 7.79 -0.67
C ASP A 202 21.47 7.48 -1.51
N LEU A 203 21.05 8.42 -2.35
CA LEU A 203 19.97 8.21 -3.33
C LEU A 203 20.33 7.12 -4.37
N GLN A 204 21.60 7.01 -4.77
CA GLN A 204 22.07 5.90 -5.59
C GLN A 204 22.01 4.56 -4.84
N MET A 205 22.21 4.55 -3.52
CA MET A 205 22.06 3.33 -2.71
C MET A 205 20.59 2.88 -2.62
N TYR A 206 19.65 3.82 -2.43
CA TYR A 206 18.21 3.52 -2.51
C TYR A 206 17.82 2.94 -3.88
N ARG A 207 18.35 3.54 -4.96
CA ARG A 207 18.12 3.03 -6.33
C ARG A 207 18.70 1.62 -6.52
N LYS A 208 19.96 1.39 -6.14
CA LYS A 208 20.59 0.07 -6.25
C LYS A 208 19.84 -0.99 -5.45
N THR A 209 19.35 -0.64 -4.27
CA THR A 209 18.56 -1.56 -3.44
C THR A 209 17.22 -1.87 -4.12
N SER A 210 16.54 -0.86 -4.69
CA SER A 210 15.32 -1.07 -5.48
C SER A 210 15.56 -1.99 -6.68
N GLU A 211 16.64 -1.76 -7.43
CA GLU A 211 17.05 -2.59 -8.58
C GLU A 211 17.31 -4.04 -8.13
N ALA A 212 18.00 -4.24 -7.00
CA ALA A 212 18.23 -5.56 -6.41
C ALA A 212 16.93 -6.25 -6.00
N THR A 213 16.00 -5.55 -5.34
CA THR A 213 14.67 -6.09 -5.00
C THR A 213 13.94 -6.57 -6.26
N MET A 214 13.94 -5.78 -7.34
CA MET A 214 13.30 -6.20 -8.60
C MET A 214 13.96 -7.44 -9.21
N CYS A 215 15.29 -7.54 -9.14
CA CYS A 215 16.02 -8.73 -9.57
C CYS A 215 15.67 -9.98 -8.73
N GLU A 216 15.35 -9.86 -7.45
CA GLU A 216 14.89 -10.99 -6.63
C GLU A 216 13.43 -11.40 -6.95
N LEU A 217 12.63 -10.44 -7.41
CA LEU A 217 11.23 -10.65 -7.79
C LEU A 217 11.05 -11.33 -9.15
N LEU A 218 12.06 -11.31 -10.03
CA LEU A 218 12.00 -11.97 -11.32
C LEU A 218 12.34 -13.47 -11.17
N PRO A 219 11.48 -14.40 -11.63
CA PRO A 219 11.67 -15.83 -11.40
C PRO A 219 12.86 -16.43 -12.15
N ASP A 220 13.16 -15.91 -13.35
CA ASP A 220 14.28 -16.38 -14.18
C ASP A 220 15.61 -15.69 -13.84
N SER A 221 15.61 -14.78 -12.86
CA SER A 221 16.78 -14.05 -12.43
C SER A 221 17.80 -14.96 -11.75
N PRO A 222 19.11 -14.79 -11.99
CA PRO A 222 20.14 -15.48 -11.24
C PRO A 222 20.09 -15.20 -9.73
N THR A 223 19.49 -14.08 -9.33
CA THR A 223 19.28 -13.69 -7.93
C THR A 223 17.84 -13.90 -7.47
N ALA A 224 17.04 -14.68 -8.19
CA ALA A 224 15.65 -14.94 -7.84
C ALA A 224 15.54 -15.49 -6.41
N THR A 225 14.61 -14.92 -5.63
CA THR A 225 14.36 -15.38 -4.27
C THR A 225 13.79 -16.80 -4.24
N THR A 226 14.18 -17.57 -3.22
CA THR A 226 13.65 -18.92 -2.94
C THR A 226 12.30 -18.90 -2.23
N SER A 227 11.85 -17.73 -1.76
CA SER A 227 10.56 -17.50 -1.09
C SER A 227 9.40 -17.54 -2.08
N ARG A 228 9.19 -18.70 -2.72
CA ARG A 228 8.18 -18.93 -3.75
C ARG A 228 7.55 -20.32 -3.66
N THR A 229 6.33 -20.42 -4.14
CA THR A 229 5.67 -21.72 -4.38
C THR A 229 6.14 -22.34 -5.70
N LYS A 230 5.80 -23.62 -5.92
CA LYS A 230 6.09 -24.31 -7.19
C LYS A 230 5.38 -23.67 -8.39
N GLY A 231 4.18 -23.11 -8.19
CA GLY A 231 3.43 -22.35 -9.17
C GLY A 231 3.90 -20.89 -9.36
N GLY A 232 4.99 -20.46 -8.71
CA GLY A 232 5.60 -19.15 -8.93
C GLY A 232 5.03 -18.00 -8.10
N LEU A 233 4.13 -18.28 -7.15
CA LEU A 233 3.62 -17.27 -6.22
C LEU A 233 4.71 -16.88 -5.23
N VAL A 234 4.90 -15.58 -4.99
CA VAL A 234 5.73 -15.07 -3.90
C VAL A 234 5.14 -15.49 -2.56
N TRP A 235 5.91 -16.22 -1.76
CA TRP A 235 5.47 -16.80 -0.49
C TRP A 235 6.51 -16.53 0.60
N VAL A 236 6.24 -15.51 1.43
CA VAL A 236 7.17 -15.02 2.46
C VAL A 236 6.74 -15.43 3.86
N SER A 237 5.44 -15.31 4.15
CA SER A 237 4.85 -15.64 5.44
C SER A 237 3.75 -16.68 5.29
N LYS A 238 3.58 -17.50 6.33
CA LYS A 238 2.45 -18.44 6.46
C LYS A 238 1.12 -17.70 6.62
N TRP A 239 1.16 -16.50 7.21
CA TRP A 239 -0.02 -15.69 7.44
C TRP A 239 -0.11 -14.60 6.37
N ASN A 240 -1.28 -14.48 5.74
CA ASN A 240 -1.55 -13.47 4.70
C ASN A 240 -0.51 -13.45 3.56
N CYS A 241 -0.12 -14.62 3.05
CA CYS A 241 0.92 -14.76 2.03
C CYS A 241 0.66 -13.92 0.77
N LEU A 242 -0.61 -13.75 0.38
CA LEU A 242 -0.99 -12.95 -0.78
C LEU A 242 -0.67 -11.46 -0.62
N GLN A 243 -0.50 -10.97 0.62
CA GLN A 243 -0.10 -9.58 0.87
C GLN A 243 1.25 -9.29 0.23
N HIS A 244 2.23 -10.16 0.47
CA HIS A 244 3.57 -10.00 -0.06
C HIS A 244 3.57 -10.18 -1.58
N ALA A 245 2.82 -11.15 -2.10
CA ALA A 245 2.69 -11.34 -3.55
C ALA A 245 2.11 -10.09 -4.25
N MET A 246 1.05 -9.50 -3.72
CA MET A 246 0.42 -8.33 -4.31
C MET A 246 1.22 -7.05 -4.08
N ALA A 247 1.83 -6.88 -2.93
CA ALA A 247 2.77 -5.79 -2.67
C ALA A 247 3.94 -5.83 -3.65
N SER A 248 4.56 -7.00 -3.84
CA SER A 248 5.63 -7.21 -4.81
C SER A 248 5.17 -6.97 -6.25
N ALA A 249 3.97 -7.42 -6.62
CA ALA A 249 3.40 -7.17 -7.94
C ALA A 249 3.20 -5.67 -8.20
N PHE A 250 2.65 -4.95 -7.21
CA PHE A 250 2.47 -3.50 -7.28
C PHE A 250 3.81 -2.78 -7.44
N LEU A 251 4.82 -3.11 -6.63
CA LEU A 251 6.14 -2.50 -6.71
C LEU A 251 6.83 -2.80 -8.05
N ALA A 252 6.68 -4.01 -8.61
CA ALA A 252 7.26 -4.35 -9.91
C ALA A 252 6.63 -3.55 -11.06
N VAL A 253 5.30 -3.40 -11.06
CA VAL A 253 4.61 -2.57 -12.05
C VAL A 253 5.01 -1.10 -11.90
N LEU A 254 5.06 -0.59 -10.67
CA LEU A 254 5.47 0.77 -10.38
C LEU A 254 6.92 1.04 -10.86
N PHE A 255 7.84 0.12 -10.59
CA PHE A 255 9.22 0.23 -11.05
C PHE A 255 9.30 0.16 -12.59
N SER A 256 8.49 -0.68 -13.25
CA SER A 256 8.39 -0.69 -14.71
C SER A 256 7.98 0.69 -15.25
N ASP A 257 7.03 1.38 -14.62
CA ASP A 257 6.61 2.71 -15.05
C ASP A 257 7.71 3.76 -14.86
N TYR A 258 8.50 3.62 -13.80
CA TYR A 258 9.68 4.45 -13.61
C TYR A 258 10.76 4.18 -14.64
N MET A 259 11.01 2.92 -15.01
CA MET A 259 11.96 2.60 -16.08
C MET A 259 11.53 3.24 -17.41
N VAL A 260 10.25 3.14 -17.76
CA VAL A 260 9.71 3.73 -19.00
C VAL A 260 9.82 5.26 -18.96
N THR A 261 9.41 5.89 -17.85
CA THR A 261 9.45 7.35 -17.68
C THR A 261 10.89 7.88 -17.71
N ALA A 262 11.83 7.16 -17.11
CA ALA A 262 13.25 7.52 -17.07
C ALA A 262 14.05 7.08 -18.31
N GLN A 263 13.39 6.49 -19.31
CA GLN A 263 14.02 5.96 -20.53
C GLN A 263 15.12 4.92 -20.26
N ILE A 264 14.95 4.12 -19.20
CA ILE A 264 15.82 3.00 -18.85
C ILE A 264 15.29 1.76 -19.60
N ALA A 265 16.03 1.31 -20.61
CA ALA A 265 15.60 0.21 -21.47
C ALA A 265 15.67 -1.17 -20.77
N THR A 266 16.65 -1.37 -19.88
CA THR A 266 16.91 -2.67 -19.27
C THR A 266 17.40 -2.56 -17.83
N LEU A 267 16.93 -3.47 -16.98
CA LEU A 267 17.45 -3.77 -15.65
C LEU A 267 18.50 -4.87 -15.76
N TYR A 268 19.67 -4.69 -15.14
CA TYR A 268 20.74 -5.68 -15.13
C TYR A 268 20.72 -6.49 -13.83
N CYS A 269 20.52 -7.80 -13.95
CA CYS A 269 20.53 -8.74 -12.82
C CYS A 269 21.60 -9.81 -13.07
N HIS A 270 22.78 -9.64 -12.47
CA HIS A 270 23.88 -10.62 -12.44
C HIS A 270 24.17 -11.33 -13.78
N GLY A 271 24.31 -10.56 -14.86
CA GLY A 271 24.65 -11.09 -16.19
C GLY A 271 23.45 -11.29 -17.12
N GLN A 272 22.22 -11.08 -16.64
CA GLN A 272 21.01 -11.07 -17.46
C GLN A 272 20.38 -9.67 -17.51
N LEU A 273 19.67 -9.39 -18.59
CA LEU A 273 18.99 -8.12 -18.84
C LEU A 273 17.48 -8.35 -18.91
N TYR A 274 16.73 -7.54 -18.20
CA TYR A 274 15.28 -7.57 -18.15
C TYR A 274 14.70 -6.25 -18.61
N SER A 275 13.64 -6.30 -19.39
CA SER A 275 12.89 -5.16 -19.85
C SER A 275 11.80 -4.75 -18.83
N PRO A 276 11.24 -3.53 -18.95
CA PRO A 276 10.05 -3.16 -18.17
C PRO A 276 8.87 -4.12 -18.38
N ALA A 277 8.76 -4.74 -19.56
CA ALA A 277 7.70 -5.72 -19.84
C ALA A 277 7.82 -6.97 -18.95
N ASP A 278 9.05 -7.44 -18.68
CA ASP A 278 9.27 -8.63 -17.82
C ASP A 278 8.79 -8.39 -16.38
N LEU A 279 8.96 -7.16 -15.87
CA LEU A 279 8.45 -6.77 -14.55
C LEU A 279 6.92 -6.68 -14.52
N ARG A 280 6.31 -6.19 -15.60
CA ARG A 280 4.84 -6.16 -15.74
C ARG A 280 4.28 -7.57 -15.85
N ASP A 281 4.93 -8.44 -16.60
CA ASP A 281 4.53 -9.85 -16.76
C ASP A 281 4.62 -10.59 -15.42
N PHE A 282 5.66 -10.31 -14.61
CA PHE A 282 5.70 -10.78 -13.23
C PHE A 282 4.50 -10.27 -12.41
N GLY A 283 4.21 -8.96 -12.45
CA GLY A 283 3.05 -8.40 -11.75
C GLY A 283 1.72 -9.04 -12.16
N ILE A 284 1.52 -9.25 -13.47
CA ILE A 284 0.36 -9.95 -14.04
C ILE A 284 0.31 -11.39 -13.53
N SER A 285 1.43 -12.10 -13.48
CA SER A 285 1.47 -13.49 -13.00
C SER A 285 0.94 -13.65 -11.57
N GLN A 286 1.28 -12.71 -10.67
CA GLN A 286 0.81 -12.74 -9.28
C GLN A 286 -0.69 -12.42 -9.20
N ALA A 287 -1.16 -11.43 -9.97
CA ALA A 287 -2.58 -11.11 -10.06
C ALA A 287 -3.40 -12.28 -10.64
N ASP A 288 -2.94 -12.89 -11.74
CA ASP A 288 -3.56 -14.05 -12.37
C ASP A 288 -3.62 -15.24 -11.43
N TYR A 289 -2.57 -15.47 -10.62
CA TYR A 289 -2.58 -16.51 -9.60
C TYR A 289 -3.75 -16.31 -8.62
N ILE A 290 -3.99 -15.08 -8.15
CA ILE A 290 -5.12 -14.75 -7.26
C ILE A 290 -6.46 -14.90 -7.97
N LEU A 291 -6.53 -14.54 -9.25
CA LEU A 291 -7.76 -14.62 -10.04
C LEU A 291 -8.16 -16.05 -10.40
N GLY A 292 -7.22 -17.00 -10.37
CA GLY A 292 -7.52 -18.43 -10.54
C GLY A 292 -6.51 -19.21 -11.38
N ASN A 293 -5.47 -18.56 -11.92
CA ASN A 293 -4.38 -19.23 -12.61
C ASN A 293 -3.37 -19.84 -11.63
N ASN A 294 -3.86 -20.75 -10.79
CA ASN A 294 -3.08 -21.49 -9.80
C ASN A 294 -3.34 -23.00 -9.95
N PRO A 295 -2.56 -23.87 -9.29
CA PRO A 295 -2.73 -25.32 -9.38
C PRO A 295 -4.13 -25.82 -8.97
N MET A 296 -4.82 -25.07 -8.09
CA MET A 296 -6.18 -25.40 -7.64
C MET A 296 -7.28 -24.89 -8.59
N LYS A 297 -6.95 -24.07 -9.59
CA LYS A 297 -7.90 -23.40 -10.50
C LYS A 297 -9.02 -22.66 -9.77
N MET A 298 -8.67 -22.04 -8.64
CA MET A 298 -9.61 -21.40 -7.72
C MET A 298 -9.28 -19.91 -7.55
N SER A 299 -10.29 -19.04 -7.55
CA SER A 299 -10.07 -17.63 -7.23
C SER A 299 -9.93 -17.42 -5.72
N PHE A 300 -8.94 -16.63 -5.31
CA PHE A 300 -8.78 -16.16 -3.93
C PHE A 300 -9.52 -14.84 -3.65
N LEU A 301 -10.26 -14.31 -4.64
CA LEU A 301 -11.25 -13.26 -4.41
C LEU A 301 -12.50 -13.88 -3.79
N VAL A 302 -12.78 -13.45 -2.58
CA VAL A 302 -13.90 -13.93 -1.78
C VAL A 302 -15.22 -13.61 -2.46
N ARG A 303 -16.13 -14.58 -2.42
CA ARG A 303 -17.55 -14.44 -2.78
C ARG A 303 -18.49 -14.71 -1.59
N GLY A 304 -18.02 -14.55 -0.35
CA GLY A 304 -18.71 -14.99 0.86
C GLY A 304 -18.41 -14.17 2.14
N ALA A 305 -19.38 -13.50 2.76
CA ALA A 305 -19.31 -12.99 4.14
C ALA A 305 -20.22 -13.82 5.07
N SER A 306 -19.72 -14.17 6.26
CA SER A 306 -20.38 -15.08 7.20
C SER A 306 -21.55 -14.46 7.98
N ILE A 307 -21.56 -13.14 8.16
CA ILE A 307 -22.62 -12.40 8.86
C ILE A 307 -23.59 -11.81 7.82
N PRO A 308 -24.92 -12.06 7.89
CA PRO A 308 -25.93 -11.46 7.02
C PRO A 308 -25.93 -9.92 7.08
N ALA A 309 -26.24 -9.24 5.98
CA ALA A 309 -26.02 -7.79 5.84
C ALA A 309 -27.04 -6.97 6.65
N ASP A 310 -28.17 -7.58 6.96
CA ASP A 310 -29.30 -7.08 7.73
C ASP A 310 -29.25 -7.47 9.21
N ALA A 311 -28.25 -8.26 9.63
CA ALA A 311 -28.15 -8.74 11.00
C ALA A 311 -27.44 -7.72 11.91
N ASN A 312 -28.13 -7.28 12.97
CA ASN A 312 -27.53 -6.51 14.06
C ASN A 312 -26.92 -7.49 15.09
N THR A 313 -25.74 -8.03 14.78
CA THR A 313 -25.07 -9.04 15.62
C THR A 313 -24.08 -8.40 16.60
N THR A 314 -24.03 -8.87 17.83
CA THR A 314 -22.92 -8.55 18.75
C THR A 314 -21.68 -9.39 18.43
N CYS A 315 -20.49 -9.02 18.93
CA CYS A 315 -19.26 -9.83 18.75
C CYS A 315 -19.43 -11.29 19.20
N LYS A 316 -20.29 -11.56 20.20
CA LYS A 316 -20.55 -12.92 20.68
C LYS A 316 -21.41 -13.73 19.70
N ASP A 317 -22.38 -13.08 19.06
CA ASP A 317 -23.26 -13.74 18.08
C ASP A 317 -22.53 -14.08 16.78
N GLY A 318 -21.43 -13.37 16.49
CA GLY A 318 -20.53 -13.67 15.38
C GLY A 318 -19.89 -15.06 15.45
N PHE A 319 -19.62 -15.59 16.65
CA PHE A 319 -19.05 -16.93 16.81
C PHE A 319 -20.03 -18.03 16.38
N THR A 320 -21.33 -17.83 16.58
CA THR A 320 -22.36 -18.75 16.07
C THR A 320 -22.36 -18.80 14.53
N CYS A 321 -22.07 -17.67 13.87
CA CYS A 321 -21.93 -17.62 12.42
C CYS A 321 -20.60 -18.23 11.94
N LEU A 322 -19.55 -18.11 12.75
CA LEU A 322 -18.23 -18.70 12.50
C LEU A 322 -18.28 -20.24 12.53
N ASP A 323 -18.91 -20.80 13.57
CA ASP A 323 -18.99 -22.26 13.80
C ASP A 323 -20.06 -22.96 12.94
N SER A 324 -20.85 -22.19 12.19
CA SER A 324 -21.87 -22.73 11.29
C SER A 324 -21.24 -23.56 10.16
N ILE A 325 -21.90 -24.64 9.78
CA ILE A 325 -21.52 -25.48 8.62
C ILE A 325 -22.18 -25.02 7.31
N ASN A 326 -23.15 -24.11 7.39
CA ASN A 326 -23.86 -23.59 6.23
C ASN A 326 -22.96 -22.64 5.43
N SER A 327 -23.20 -22.49 4.12
CA SER A 327 -22.47 -21.52 3.28
C SER A 327 -22.62 -20.09 3.80
N ASN A 328 -21.67 -19.21 3.46
CA ASN A 328 -21.72 -17.79 3.83
C ASN A 328 -22.99 -17.14 3.23
N PRO A 329 -23.85 -16.50 4.04
CA PRO A 329 -25.13 -15.96 3.58
C PRO A 329 -24.97 -14.75 2.63
N ASN A 330 -23.86 -14.03 2.74
CA ASN A 330 -23.57 -12.85 1.92
C ASN A 330 -22.44 -13.13 0.94
N VAL A 331 -22.33 -12.32 -0.12
CA VAL A 331 -21.15 -12.27 -0.99
C VAL A 331 -20.28 -11.07 -0.59
N ALA A 332 -19.10 -11.30 -0.02
CA ALA A 332 -18.13 -10.23 0.27
C ALA A 332 -17.35 -9.87 -0.99
N VAL A 333 -17.98 -9.10 -1.87
CA VAL A 333 -17.40 -8.69 -3.16
C VAL A 333 -16.10 -7.90 -2.92
N ARG A 334 -14.99 -8.35 -3.52
CA ARG A 334 -13.63 -7.74 -3.50
C ARG A 334 -12.79 -7.96 -2.24
N ALA A 335 -13.25 -8.73 -1.26
CA ALA A 335 -12.35 -9.19 -0.21
C ALA A 335 -11.37 -10.23 -0.80
N VAL A 336 -10.11 -10.18 -0.41
CA VAL A 336 -9.08 -11.14 -0.84
C VAL A 336 -8.70 -12.00 0.37
N LEU A 337 -8.60 -13.30 0.17
CA LEU A 337 -8.20 -14.25 1.21
C LEU A 337 -6.71 -14.15 1.56
N GLY A 338 -6.30 -14.68 2.72
CA GLY A 338 -4.89 -14.73 3.12
C GLY A 338 -4.01 -15.60 2.21
N GLY A 339 -4.59 -16.60 1.55
CA GLY A 339 -3.94 -17.38 0.49
C GLY A 339 -3.56 -18.82 0.83
N PRO A 340 -2.86 -19.52 -0.08
CA PRO A 340 -2.54 -20.93 0.08
C PRO A 340 -1.35 -21.18 1.04
N PHE A 341 -1.22 -22.44 1.48
CA PHE A 341 -0.01 -22.92 2.13
C PHE A 341 1.13 -23.03 1.09
N LEU A 342 2.37 -23.22 1.56
CA LEU A 342 3.54 -23.36 0.68
C LEU A 342 3.42 -24.50 -0.34
N ASN A 343 2.66 -25.55 -0.02
CA ASN A 343 2.35 -26.66 -0.93
C ASN A 343 1.21 -26.36 -1.91
N GLU A 344 0.75 -25.10 -1.98
CA GLU A 344 -0.30 -24.61 -2.87
C GLU A 344 -1.68 -25.22 -2.61
N THR A 345 -1.90 -25.68 -1.37
CA THR A 345 -3.21 -26.15 -0.91
C THR A 345 -3.93 -25.06 -0.10
N CYS A 346 -5.24 -24.97 -0.29
CA CYS A 346 -6.12 -24.07 0.45
C CYS A 346 -7.31 -24.87 1.00
N ILE A 347 -7.57 -24.71 2.29
CA ILE A 347 -8.74 -25.33 2.94
C ILE A 347 -9.75 -24.22 3.22
N ASP A 348 -10.87 -24.25 2.50
CA ASP A 348 -11.99 -23.34 2.73
C ASP A 348 -12.70 -23.72 4.04
N SER A 349 -12.22 -23.13 5.13
CA SER A 349 -12.74 -23.32 6.48
C SER A 349 -12.73 -21.98 7.20
N ARG A 350 -13.87 -21.61 7.79
CA ARG A 350 -14.02 -20.36 8.56
C ARG A 350 -13.05 -20.27 9.74
N ASN A 351 -12.70 -21.42 10.33
CA ASN A 351 -11.75 -21.51 11.45
C ASN A 351 -10.28 -21.50 11.00
N ASN A 352 -10.03 -21.56 9.69
CA ASN A 352 -8.69 -21.45 9.11
C ASN A 352 -8.34 -19.99 8.84
N TRP A 353 -8.29 -19.18 9.90
CA TRP A 353 -8.01 -17.75 9.84
C TRP A 353 -6.70 -17.43 9.09
N MET A 354 -5.70 -18.33 9.14
CA MET A 354 -4.44 -18.12 8.40
C MET A 354 -4.59 -18.00 6.88
N GLN A 355 -5.56 -18.71 6.30
CA GLN A 355 -5.84 -18.68 4.84
C GLN A 355 -7.11 -17.92 4.51
N ALA A 356 -8.08 -17.92 5.43
CA ALA A 356 -9.44 -17.45 5.20
C ALA A 356 -9.68 -16.00 5.63
N GLU A 357 -8.75 -15.38 6.36
CA GLU A 357 -8.92 -14.02 6.88
C GLU A 357 -8.70 -12.97 5.79
N PRO A 358 -9.73 -12.15 5.47
CA PRO A 358 -9.54 -11.00 4.60
C PRO A 358 -8.94 -9.84 5.39
N THR A 359 -7.91 -9.20 4.83
CA THR A 359 -7.27 -8.02 5.45
C THR A 359 -7.44 -6.78 4.58
N THR A 360 -7.53 -5.62 5.24
CA THR A 360 -7.60 -4.31 4.57
C THR A 360 -6.32 -4.02 3.78
N VAL A 361 -5.16 -4.36 4.34
CA VAL A 361 -3.84 -4.19 3.71
C VAL A 361 -3.76 -4.93 2.37
N LEU A 362 -4.27 -6.16 2.33
CA LEU A 362 -4.32 -6.95 1.10
C LEU A 362 -5.29 -6.33 0.09
N SER A 363 -6.48 -5.93 0.54
CA SER A 363 -7.49 -5.31 -0.31
C SER A 363 -7.01 -3.98 -0.92
N LEU A 364 -6.21 -3.20 -0.19
CA LEU A 364 -5.59 -1.98 -0.68
C LEU A 364 -4.57 -2.26 -1.79
N SER A 365 -3.70 -3.26 -1.61
CA SER A 365 -2.67 -3.62 -2.59
C SER A 365 -3.26 -4.11 -3.92
N VAL A 366 -4.42 -4.77 -3.89
CA VAL A 366 -5.16 -5.19 -5.10
C VAL A 366 -5.92 -4.04 -5.77
N SER A 367 -6.30 -3.01 -5.01
CA SER A 367 -7.13 -1.90 -5.49
C SER A 367 -6.35 -0.69 -5.99
N SER A 368 -5.02 -0.66 -5.79
CA SER A 368 -4.16 0.43 -6.24
C SER A 368 -4.14 0.49 -7.76
N PRO A 369 -4.60 1.59 -8.40
CA PRO A 369 -4.45 1.76 -9.83
C PRO A 369 -2.97 1.92 -10.17
N ALA A 370 -2.51 1.18 -11.18
CA ALA A 370 -1.22 1.41 -11.82
C ALA A 370 -1.22 2.73 -12.60
#